data_AF-A0A946JX21-F1
#
_entry.id   AF-A0A946JX21-F1
#
_cell.length_a   1.000
_cell.length_b   1.000
_cell.length_c   1.000
_cell.angle_alpha   90.00
_cell.angle_beta   90.00
_cell.angle_gamma   90.00
#
_symmetry.space_group_name_H-M   'P 1'
#
loop_
_entity.id
_entity.type
_entity.pdbx_description
1 polymer ?
#
loop_
_entity_poly.entity_id
_entity_poly.type
_entity_poly.pdbx_seq_one_letter_code
_entity_poly.pdbx_strand_id
1 'polypeptide(L)'
;MTQNLLGAGVFLVQTFAGLYLILLLLRFLMQLSRVDYYNPICQAIVKVTDPPIKPLKKIFPTIRGVDVSTLFVTLVVQLVAISLVMSLSGGYVFHPVYIAWSFVGLLSTIFKIYYFSLIIMVIASWIAPYSNHPAMALVNQLTEPVCAPARKLLPPMGGMDFSIILVFVAITLIDSYLVIRPLASMLGIPQGLILGL
;
A
#
# COMPACT_ATOMS: atom_id res chain seq x y z
N MET A 1 25.19 21.78 10.51
CA MET A 1 25.51 20.33 10.66
C MET A 1 24.37 19.57 11.34
N THR A 2 23.84 20.06 12.47
CA THR A 2 22.72 19.44 13.20
C THR A 2 21.43 19.30 12.38
N GLN A 3 21.05 20.32 11.61
CA GLN A 3 19.87 20.26 10.72
C GLN A 3 20.01 19.18 9.62
N ASN A 4 21.21 19.00 9.06
CA ASN A 4 21.46 17.97 8.05
C ASN A 4 21.37 16.56 8.65
N LEU A 5 21.82 16.38 9.90
CA LEU A 5 21.75 15.10 10.59
C LEU A 5 20.30 14.70 10.93
N LEU A 6 19.48 15.66 11.36
CA LEU A 6 18.04 15.42 11.60
C LEU A 6 17.30 15.08 10.31
N GLY A 7 17.57 15.80 9.22
CA GLY A 7 17.00 15.50 7.91
C GLY A 7 17.37 14.10 7.42
N ALA A 8 18.64 13.69 7.60
CA ALA A 8 19.08 12.33 7.29
C ALA A 8 18.36 11.29 8.16
N GLY A 9 18.17 11.54 9.45
CA GLY A 9 17.41 10.68 10.35
C GLY A 9 15.96 10.49 9.89
N VAL A 10 15.27 11.58 9.56
CA VAL A 10 13.90 11.54 9.02
C VAL A 10 13.83 10.74 7.72
N PHE A 11 14.75 10.99 6.78
CA PHE A 11 14.80 10.27 5.51
C PHE A 11 14.96 8.76 5.70
N LEU A 12 15.87 8.33 6.58
CA LEU A 12 16.10 6.91 6.84
C LEU A 12 14.85 6.25 7.44
N VAL A 13 14.23 6.90 8.42
CA VAL A 13 13.00 6.40 9.05
C VAL A 13 11.90 6.25 8.03
N GLN A 14 11.65 7.28 7.22
CA GLN A 14 10.62 7.26 6.18
C GLN A 14 10.88 6.18 5.14
N THR A 15 12.14 6.01 4.73
CA THR A 15 12.52 5.02 3.71
C THR A 15 12.31 3.61 4.23
N PHE A 16 12.90 3.26 5.39
CA PHE A 16 12.80 1.91 5.91
C PHE A 16 11.40 1.56 6.41
N ALA A 17 10.73 2.49 7.11
CA ALA A 17 9.36 2.30 7.53
C ALA A 17 8.42 2.19 6.32
N GLY A 18 8.59 3.06 5.32
CA GLY A 18 7.80 3.04 4.09
C GLY A 18 7.93 1.73 3.31
N LEU A 19 9.15 1.23 3.11
CA LEU A 19 9.39 -0.06 2.47
C LEU A 19 8.74 -1.21 3.25
N TYR A 20 8.88 -1.21 4.57
CA TYR A 20 8.29 -2.24 5.42
C TYR A 20 6.75 -2.18 5.42
N LEU A 21 6.16 -0.98 5.43
CA LEU A 21 4.73 -0.74 5.30
C LEU A 21 4.18 -1.21 3.96
N ILE A 22 4.91 -1.00 2.87
CA ILE A 22 4.54 -1.55 1.56
C ILE A 22 4.47 -3.08 1.63
N LEU A 23 5.43 -3.76 2.27
CA LEU A 23 5.39 -5.22 2.41
C LEU A 23 4.19 -5.70 3.25
N LEU A 24 3.89 -5.01 4.36
CA LEU A 24 2.73 -5.32 5.20
C LEU A 24 1.40 -5.11 4.46
N LEU A 25 1.29 -4.01 3.71
CA LEU A 25 0.10 -3.73 2.90
C LEU A 25 -0.02 -4.69 1.71
N LEU A 26 1.07 -5.03 1.04
CA LEU A 26 1.07 -6.08 0.02
C LEU A 26 0.58 -7.40 0.60
N ARG A 27 1.04 -7.80 1.80
CA ARG A 27 0.50 -8.99 2.48
C ARG A 27 -1.00 -8.91 2.72
N PHE A 28 -1.48 -7.78 3.22
CA PHE A 28 -2.91 -7.56 3.44
C PHE A 28 -3.70 -7.66 2.11
N LEU A 29 -3.22 -7.01 1.05
CA LEU A 29 -3.85 -7.04 -0.26
C LEU A 29 -3.79 -8.43 -0.91
N MET A 30 -2.71 -9.19 -0.72
CA MET A 30 -2.62 -10.58 -1.18
C MET A 30 -3.68 -11.47 -0.51
N GLN A 31 -3.96 -11.26 0.78
CA GLN A 31 -5.05 -11.94 1.48
C GLN A 31 -6.42 -11.53 0.92
N LEU A 32 -6.62 -10.24 0.65
CA LEU A 32 -7.86 -9.71 0.10
C LEU A 32 -8.14 -10.22 -1.32
N SER A 33 -7.12 -10.20 -2.19
CA SER A 33 -7.19 -10.66 -3.58
C SER A 33 -7.10 -12.18 -3.73
N ARG A 34 -6.86 -12.93 -2.64
CA ARG A 34 -6.70 -14.40 -2.63
C ARG A 34 -5.63 -14.88 -3.62
N VAL A 35 -4.49 -14.20 -3.61
CA VAL A 35 -3.33 -14.49 -4.45
C VAL A 35 -2.77 -15.88 -4.15
N ASP A 36 -2.17 -16.52 -5.16
CA ASP A 36 -1.45 -17.77 -5.03
C ASP A 36 -0.16 -17.62 -4.19
N TYR A 37 -0.11 -18.29 -3.04
CA TYR A 37 1.02 -18.29 -2.12
C TYR A 37 2.16 -19.24 -2.51
N TYR A 38 2.01 -20.07 -3.56
CA TYR A 38 3.12 -20.84 -4.12
C TYR A 38 4.13 -19.96 -4.87
N ASN A 39 3.74 -18.74 -5.23
CA ASN A 39 4.64 -17.77 -5.84
C ASN A 39 5.78 -17.36 -4.88
N PRO A 40 7.06 -17.43 -5.30
CA PRO A 40 8.21 -17.13 -4.43
C PRO A 40 8.21 -15.70 -3.87
N ILE A 41 7.64 -14.73 -4.59
CA ILE A 41 7.55 -13.34 -4.13
C ILE A 41 6.53 -13.23 -2.99
N CYS A 42 5.38 -13.92 -3.12
CA CYS A 42 4.38 -13.99 -2.06
C CYS A 42 4.99 -14.58 -0.78
N GLN A 43 5.76 -15.67 -0.91
CA GLN A 43 6.45 -16.30 0.22
C GLN A 43 7.49 -15.39 0.84
N ALA A 44 8.26 -14.64 0.04
CA ALA A 44 9.21 -13.67 0.55
C ALA A 44 8.52 -12.57 1.37
N ILE A 45 7.42 -12.00 0.85
CA ILE A 45 6.63 -10.99 1.57
C ILE A 45 6.10 -11.56 2.89
N VAL A 46 5.50 -12.75 2.88
CA VAL A 46 4.98 -13.40 4.09
C VAL A 46 6.10 -13.67 5.09
N LYS A 47 7.24 -14.18 4.64
CA LYS A 47 8.40 -14.48 5.49
C LYS A 47 8.96 -13.24 6.19
N VAL A 48 9.05 -12.11 5.48
CA VAL A 48 9.57 -10.84 6.04
C VAL A 48 8.58 -10.23 7.02
N THR A 49 7.28 -10.33 6.76
CA THR A 49 6.23 -9.69 7.56
C THR A 49 5.69 -10.56 8.70
N ASP A 50 5.95 -11.86 8.69
CA ASP A 50 5.47 -12.82 9.68
C ASP A 50 5.95 -12.57 11.13
N PRO A 51 7.20 -12.17 11.41
CA PRO A 51 7.72 -12.10 12.78
C PRO A 51 6.85 -11.29 13.76
N PRO A 52 6.40 -10.06 13.44
CA PRO A 52 5.49 -9.32 14.33
C PRO A 52 4.04 -9.81 14.27
N ILE A 53 3.62 -10.47 13.20
CA ILE A 53 2.24 -10.93 13.00
C ILE A 53 1.97 -12.24 13.78
N LYS A 54 2.92 -13.18 13.80
CA LYS A 54 2.80 -14.49 14.46
C LYS A 54 2.37 -14.45 15.94
N PRO A 55 2.93 -13.59 16.82
CA PRO A 55 2.47 -13.52 18.21
C PRO A 55 1.03 -13.02 18.30
N LEU A 56 0.64 -12.06 17.46
CA LEU A 56 -0.68 -11.44 17.48
C LEU A 56 -1.77 -12.32 16.88
N LYS A 57 -1.43 -13.21 15.93
CA LYS A 57 -2.33 -14.26 15.40
C LYS A 57 -2.90 -15.18 16.48
N LYS A 58 -2.26 -15.27 17.65
CA LYS A 58 -2.79 -16.05 18.78
C LYS A 58 -3.95 -15.35 19.48
N ILE A 59 -4.08 -14.04 19.30
CA ILE A 59 -5.06 -13.18 19.97
C ILE A 59 -6.18 -12.81 19.01
N PHE A 60 -5.84 -12.44 17.77
CA PHE A 60 -6.80 -11.95 16.80
C PHE A 60 -7.35 -13.07 15.89
N PRO A 61 -8.64 -13.01 15.51
CA PRO A 61 -9.23 -13.95 14.58
C PRO A 61 -8.90 -13.62 13.11
N THR A 62 -9.00 -14.63 12.24
CA THR A 62 -9.03 -14.45 10.78
C THR A 62 -10.48 -14.39 10.32
N ILE A 63 -10.90 -13.29 9.68
CA ILE A 63 -12.28 -13.07 9.23
C ILE A 63 -12.30 -13.10 7.70
N ARG A 64 -13.10 -14.01 7.11
CA ARG A 64 -13.28 -14.13 5.64
C ARG A 64 -11.96 -14.27 4.84
N GLY A 65 -10.94 -14.88 5.43
CA GLY A 65 -9.62 -15.07 4.82
C GLY A 65 -8.66 -13.89 5.01
N VAL A 66 -9.09 -12.82 5.68
CA VAL A 66 -8.25 -11.67 6.04
C VAL A 66 -7.84 -11.79 7.51
N ASP A 67 -6.54 -11.72 7.77
CA ASP A 67 -5.98 -11.80 9.12
C ASP A 67 -5.96 -10.41 9.76
N VAL A 68 -6.80 -10.21 10.79
CA VAL A 68 -6.93 -8.94 11.52
C VAL A 68 -5.60 -8.53 12.18
N SER A 69 -4.74 -9.49 12.52
CA SER A 69 -3.40 -9.23 13.05
C SER A 69 -2.57 -8.41 12.06
N THR A 70 -2.71 -8.65 10.75
CA THR A 70 -1.98 -7.92 9.71
C THR A 70 -2.39 -6.45 9.72
N LEU A 71 -3.69 -6.15 9.76
CA LEU A 71 -4.19 -4.78 9.82
C LEU A 71 -3.71 -4.05 11.08
N PHE A 72 -3.80 -4.72 12.23
CA PHE A 72 -3.37 -4.15 13.50
C PHE A 72 -1.86 -3.83 13.50
N VAL A 73 -1.02 -4.79 13.09
CA VAL A 73 0.44 -4.57 12.97
C VAL A 73 0.74 -3.42 12.02
N THR A 74 0.07 -3.37 10.88
CA THR A 74 0.30 -2.31 9.88
C THR A 74 -0.06 -0.94 10.46
N LEU A 75 -1.17 -0.82 11.17
CA LEU A 75 -1.59 0.42 11.83
C LEU A 75 -0.59 0.86 12.92
N VAL A 76 -0.13 -0.08 13.75
CA VAL A 76 0.84 0.20 14.80
C VAL A 76 2.17 0.66 14.21
N VAL A 77 2.67 -0.03 13.18
CA VAL A 77 3.92 0.35 12.51
C VAL A 77 3.82 1.73 11.88
N GLN A 78 2.70 2.05 11.22
CA GLN A 78 2.45 3.38 10.66
C GLN A 78 2.45 4.46 11.74
N LEU A 79 1.74 4.22 12.85
CA LEU A 79 1.65 5.16 13.96
C LEU A 79 3.01 5.40 14.60
N VAL A 80 3.81 4.33 14.81
CA VAL A 80 5.17 4.42 15.33
C VAL A 80 6.07 5.21 14.38
N ALA A 81 5.99 4.96 13.07
CA ALA A 81 6.78 5.69 12.08
C ALA A 81 6.46 7.19 12.08
N ILE A 82 5.17 7.56 12.08
CA ILE A 82 4.72 8.96 12.17
C ILE A 82 5.22 9.59 13.47
N SER A 83 5.02 8.93 14.61
CA SER A 83 5.44 9.41 15.93
C SER A 83 6.94 9.67 15.99
N LEU A 84 7.74 8.76 15.41
CA LEU A 84 9.19 8.87 15.38
C LEU A 84 9.65 10.02 14.48
N VAL A 85 9.08 10.17 13.28
CA VAL A 85 9.39 11.33 12.41
C VAL A 85 8.99 12.64 13.09
N MET A 86 7.79 12.72 13.66
CA MET A 86 7.34 13.94 14.34
C MET A 86 8.24 14.31 15.51
N SER A 87 8.69 13.33 16.30
CA SER A 87 9.64 13.58 17.39
C SER A 87 11.00 14.12 16.90
N LEU A 88 11.50 13.60 15.78
CA LEU A 88 12.76 14.07 15.16
C LEU A 88 12.62 15.46 14.54
N SER A 89 11.41 15.81 14.09
CA SER A 89 11.08 17.13 13.53
C SER A 89 10.71 18.17 14.59
N GLY A 90 10.86 17.87 15.89
CA GLY A 90 10.56 18.78 16.99
C GLY A 90 9.08 18.86 17.39
N GLY A 91 8.25 17.96 16.87
CA GLY A 91 6.86 17.77 17.27
C GLY A 91 6.70 16.88 18.50
N TYR A 92 5.45 16.66 18.91
CA TYR A 92 5.14 15.75 20.01
C TYR A 92 5.44 14.30 19.65
N VAL A 93 5.90 13.52 20.63
CA VAL A 93 6.10 12.07 20.46
C VAL A 93 4.78 11.37 20.15
N PHE A 94 3.67 11.81 20.76
CA PHE A 94 2.34 11.30 20.46
C PHE A 94 1.33 12.44 20.44
N HIS A 95 0.46 12.41 19.45
CA HIS A 95 -0.72 13.27 19.35
C HIS A 95 -1.88 12.44 18.81
N PRO A 96 -3.12 12.54 19.34
CA PRO A 96 -4.26 11.72 18.89
C PRO A 96 -4.53 11.79 17.38
N VAL A 97 -4.23 12.95 16.76
CA VAL A 97 -4.37 13.13 15.30
C VAL A 97 -3.52 12.14 14.48
N TYR A 98 -2.40 11.65 15.03
CA TYR A 98 -1.52 10.70 14.33
C TYR A 98 -2.22 9.37 14.05
N ILE A 99 -3.24 9.02 14.83
CA ILE A 99 -4.09 7.85 14.57
C ILE A 99 -4.87 8.08 13.27
N ALA A 100 -5.52 9.24 13.13
CA ALA A 100 -6.24 9.60 11.90
C ALA A 100 -5.30 9.68 10.69
N TRP A 101 -4.11 10.28 10.87
CA TRP A 101 -3.08 10.32 9.83
C TRP A 101 -2.60 8.93 9.42
N SER A 102 -2.54 7.98 10.36
CA SER A 102 -2.16 6.61 10.06
C SER A 102 -3.17 5.94 9.13
N PHE A 103 -4.47 6.11 9.39
CA PHE A 103 -5.52 5.56 8.50
C PHE A 103 -5.46 6.17 7.09
N VAL A 104 -5.37 7.50 6.98
CA VAL A 104 -5.27 8.17 5.68
C VAL A 104 -4.00 7.77 4.95
N GLY A 105 -2.89 7.66 5.68
CA GLY A 105 -1.60 7.22 5.19
C GLY A 105 -1.65 5.83 4.58
N LEU A 106 -2.16 4.84 5.33
CA LEU A 106 -2.29 3.47 4.85
C LEU A 106 -3.20 3.38 3.61
N LEU A 107 -4.30 4.12 3.61
CA LEU A 107 -5.19 4.16 2.46
C LEU A 107 -4.45 4.74 1.25
N SER A 108 -3.77 5.87 1.38
CA SER A 108 -2.95 6.45 0.31
C SER A 108 -1.89 5.48 -0.21
N THR A 109 -1.20 4.76 0.67
CA THR A 109 -0.21 3.75 0.26
C THR A 109 -0.86 2.59 -0.51
N ILE A 110 -2.07 2.15 -0.14
CA ILE A 110 -2.83 1.15 -0.91
C ILE A 110 -3.12 1.67 -2.33
N PHE A 111 -3.61 2.91 -2.47
CA PHE A 111 -3.84 3.53 -3.78
C PHE A 111 -2.55 3.59 -4.61
N LYS A 112 -1.41 3.94 -3.99
CA LYS A 112 -0.10 3.91 -4.67
C LYS A 112 0.32 2.50 -5.10
N ILE A 113 0.11 1.47 -4.28
CA ILE A 113 0.42 0.09 -4.66
C ILE A 113 -0.36 -0.30 -5.90
N TYR A 114 -1.68 -0.02 -5.95
CA TYR A 114 -2.49 -0.29 -7.14
C TYR A 114 -2.06 0.56 -8.34
N TYR A 115 -1.79 1.85 -8.14
CA TYR A 115 -1.31 2.75 -9.19
C TYR A 115 -0.05 2.19 -9.88
N PHE A 116 0.97 1.82 -9.11
CA PHE A 116 2.20 1.23 -9.67
C PHE A 116 1.96 -0.18 -10.26
N SER A 117 1.08 -0.98 -9.67
CA SER A 117 0.70 -2.29 -10.23
C SER A 117 0.06 -2.15 -11.62
N LEU A 118 -0.82 -1.16 -11.81
CA LEU A 118 -1.43 -0.89 -13.11
C LEU A 118 -0.40 -0.38 -14.12
N ILE A 119 0.55 0.47 -13.70
CA ILE A 119 1.67 0.88 -14.58
C ILE A 119 2.45 -0.35 -15.05
N ILE A 120 2.78 -1.28 -14.14
CA ILE A 120 3.47 -2.52 -14.50
C ILE A 120 2.65 -3.32 -15.53
N MET A 121 1.33 -3.42 -15.38
CA MET A 121 0.46 -4.09 -16.35
C MET A 121 0.45 -3.41 -17.72
N VAL A 122 0.33 -2.08 -17.77
CA VAL A 122 0.34 -1.33 -19.04
C VAL A 122 1.67 -1.55 -19.75
N ILE A 123 2.79 -1.38 -19.04
CA ILE A 123 4.12 -1.56 -19.62
C ILE A 123 4.31 -3.01 -20.09
N ALA A 124 3.92 -3.99 -19.28
CA ALA A 124 4.04 -5.40 -19.63
C ALA A 124 3.18 -5.77 -20.85
N SER A 125 2.02 -5.13 -21.05
CA SER A 125 1.16 -5.37 -22.21
C SER A 125 1.83 -5.02 -23.55
N TRP A 126 2.76 -4.06 -23.55
CA TRP A 126 3.51 -3.67 -24.74
C TRP A 126 4.83 -4.43 -24.90
N ILE A 127 5.50 -4.74 -23.78
CA ILE A 127 6.85 -5.33 -23.81
C ILE A 127 6.79 -6.86 -23.83
N ALA A 128 5.91 -7.48 -23.04
CA ALA A 128 5.89 -8.92 -22.83
C ALA A 128 4.47 -9.43 -22.46
N PRO A 129 3.50 -9.37 -23.38
CA PRO A 129 2.09 -9.70 -23.11
C PRO A 129 1.85 -11.15 -22.65
N TYR A 130 2.78 -12.07 -22.93
CA TYR A 130 2.68 -13.49 -22.57
C TYR A 130 3.72 -13.92 -21.51
N SER A 131 4.13 -12.99 -20.64
CA SER A 131 5.14 -13.28 -19.60
C SER A 131 4.62 -14.20 -18.50
N ASN A 132 5.36 -15.27 -18.22
CA ASN A 132 5.11 -16.20 -17.10
C ASN A 132 5.93 -15.84 -15.84
N HIS A 133 6.48 -14.63 -15.76
CA HIS A 133 7.31 -14.23 -14.63
C HIS A 133 6.48 -14.13 -13.32
N PRO A 134 6.99 -14.61 -12.16
CA PRO A 134 6.24 -14.60 -10.91
C PRO A 134 5.76 -13.21 -10.48
N ALA A 135 6.51 -12.16 -10.78
CA ALA A 135 6.08 -10.79 -10.50
C ALA A 135 4.83 -10.39 -11.31
N MET A 136 4.75 -10.79 -12.58
CA MET A 136 3.58 -10.52 -13.41
C MET A 136 2.35 -11.29 -12.93
N ALA A 137 2.53 -12.55 -12.54
CA ALA A 137 1.45 -13.35 -11.94
C ALA A 137 0.90 -12.70 -10.67
N LEU A 138 1.79 -12.23 -9.77
CA LEU A 138 1.39 -11.52 -8.56
C LEU A 138 0.63 -10.23 -8.89
N VAL A 139 1.16 -9.37 -9.78
CA VAL A 139 0.53 -8.10 -10.15
C VAL A 139 -0.84 -8.33 -10.75
N ASN A 140 -0.99 -9.28 -11.68
CA ASN A 140 -2.28 -9.61 -12.30
C ASN A 140 -3.31 -10.07 -11.24
N GLN A 141 -2.93 -10.96 -10.33
CA GLN A 141 -3.83 -11.43 -9.27
C GLN A 141 -4.17 -10.32 -8.27
N LEU A 142 -3.22 -9.43 -7.98
CA LEU A 142 -3.41 -8.32 -7.05
C LEU A 142 -4.42 -7.30 -7.58
N THR A 143 -4.35 -6.95 -8.87
CA THR A 143 -5.21 -5.95 -9.53
C THR A 143 -6.57 -6.50 -9.97
N GLU A 144 -6.70 -7.82 -10.12
CA GLU A 144 -7.92 -8.51 -10.57
C GLU A 144 -9.20 -8.06 -9.84
N PRO A 145 -9.24 -7.91 -8.49
CA PRO A 145 -10.46 -7.47 -7.80
C PRO A 145 -10.92 -6.06 -8.17
N VAL A 146 -10.00 -5.21 -8.64
CA VAL A 146 -10.30 -3.83 -9.03
C VAL A 146 -10.58 -3.73 -10.53
N CYS A 147 -9.87 -4.49 -11.36
CA CYS A 147 -10.05 -4.53 -12.82
C CYS A 147 -11.28 -5.34 -13.25
N ALA A 148 -11.61 -6.45 -12.57
CA ALA A 148 -12.74 -7.30 -12.96
C ALA A 148 -14.10 -6.57 -12.95
N PRO A 149 -14.44 -5.74 -11.94
CA PRO A 149 -15.62 -4.89 -12.01
C PRO A 149 -15.57 -3.87 -13.16
N ALA A 150 -14.40 -3.25 -13.40
CA ALA A 150 -14.22 -2.28 -14.47
C ALA A 150 -14.42 -2.91 -15.87
N ARG A 151 -14.00 -4.17 -16.07
CA ARG A 151 -14.26 -4.93 -17.31
C ARG A 151 -15.73 -5.13 -17.61
N LYS A 152 -16.60 -5.17 -16.59
CA LYS A 152 -18.05 -5.30 -16.79
C LYS A 152 -18.71 -4.01 -17.27
N LEU A 153 -18.03 -2.85 -17.11
CA LEU A 153 -18.54 -1.55 -17.55
C LEU A 153 -18.16 -1.21 -18.99
N LEU A 154 -17.16 -1.90 -19.55
CA LEU A 154 -16.66 -1.65 -20.89
C LEU A 154 -17.19 -2.71 -21.87
N PRO A 155 -17.55 -2.32 -23.11
CA PRO A 155 -17.85 -3.30 -24.15
C PRO A 155 -16.57 -4.11 -24.50
N PRO A 156 -16.71 -5.32 -25.08
CA PRO A 156 -15.57 -6.10 -25.54
C PRO A 156 -14.83 -5.37 -26.68
N MET A 157 -13.66 -4.80 -26.39
CA MET A 157 -12.96 -3.85 -27.28
C MET A 157 -11.72 -4.46 -27.97
N GLY A 158 -11.83 -5.69 -28.48
CA GLY A 158 -10.81 -6.24 -29.39
C GLY A 158 -9.46 -6.59 -28.74
N GLY A 159 -9.45 -7.52 -27.78
CA GLY A 159 -8.24 -8.18 -27.27
C GLY A 159 -7.35 -7.38 -26.31
N MET A 160 -7.47 -6.04 -26.26
CA MET A 160 -6.74 -5.18 -25.31
C MET A 160 -7.59 -4.87 -24.07
N ASP A 161 -7.01 -5.00 -22.87
CA ASP A 161 -7.73 -4.76 -21.61
C ASP A 161 -7.75 -3.27 -21.22
N PHE A 162 -8.71 -2.53 -21.79
CA PHE A 162 -8.94 -1.11 -21.48
C PHE A 162 -9.45 -0.84 -20.06
N SER A 163 -9.83 -1.87 -19.29
CA SER A 163 -10.26 -1.69 -17.89
C SER A 163 -9.14 -1.11 -17.03
N ILE A 164 -7.88 -1.38 -17.39
CA ILE A 164 -6.69 -0.85 -16.71
C ILE A 164 -6.72 0.69 -16.71
N ILE A 165 -7.03 1.31 -17.85
CA ILE A 165 -7.10 2.78 -17.97
C ILE A 165 -8.25 3.33 -17.13
N LEU A 166 -9.42 2.67 -17.17
CA LEU A 166 -10.58 3.09 -16.38
C LEU A 166 -10.27 3.07 -14.88
N VAL A 167 -9.65 1.99 -14.39
CA VAL A 167 -9.23 1.88 -12.99
C VAL A 167 -8.15 2.92 -12.67
N PHE A 168 -7.19 3.14 -13.57
CA PHE A 168 -6.12 4.10 -13.39
C PHE A 168 -6.66 5.53 -13.19
N VAL A 169 -7.64 5.94 -14.02
CA VAL A 169 -8.33 7.23 -13.88
C VAL A 169 -9.11 7.28 -12.57
N ALA A 170 -9.86 6.23 -12.23
CA ALA A 170 -10.65 6.20 -10.99
C ALA A 170 -9.78 6.33 -9.73
N ILE A 171 -8.68 5.58 -9.66
CA ILE A 171 -7.70 5.66 -8.55
C ILE A 171 -7.11 7.06 -8.47
N THR A 172 -6.72 7.64 -9.61
CA THR A 172 -6.14 9.00 -9.65
C THR A 172 -7.13 10.05 -9.17
N LEU A 173 -8.39 9.96 -9.60
CA LEU A 173 -9.46 10.87 -9.16
C LEU A 173 -9.71 10.76 -7.65
N ILE A 174 -9.83 9.53 -7.14
CA ILE A 174 -10.12 9.28 -5.72
C ILE A 174 -8.95 9.72 -4.83
N ASP A 175 -7.72 9.35 -5.19
CA ASP A 175 -6.53 9.69 -4.41
C ASP A 175 -6.21 11.19 -4.48
N SER A 176 -6.10 11.74 -5.69
CA SER A 176 -5.54 13.08 -5.85
C SER A 176 -6.56 14.21 -5.70
N TYR A 177 -7.84 13.97 -6.02
CA TYR A 177 -8.83 15.05 -6.13
C TYR A 177 -10.01 14.92 -5.17
N LEU A 178 -10.54 13.71 -4.96
CA LEU A 178 -11.84 13.55 -4.29
C LEU A 178 -11.74 13.21 -2.80
N VAL A 179 -10.79 12.35 -2.40
CA VAL A 179 -10.82 11.75 -1.06
C VAL A 179 -9.48 11.90 -0.34
N ILE A 180 -8.40 11.28 -0.83
CA ILE A 180 -7.22 11.05 0.00
C ILE A 180 -6.44 12.35 0.27
N ARG A 181 -6.03 13.06 -0.77
CA ARG A 181 -5.31 14.35 -0.61
C ARG A 181 -6.17 15.43 0.08
N PRO A 182 -7.48 15.58 -0.23
CA PRO A 182 -8.34 16.48 0.53
C PRO A 182 -8.44 16.11 2.02
N LEU A 183 -8.62 14.83 2.37
CA LEU A 183 -8.63 14.41 3.78
C LEU A 183 -7.29 14.67 4.46
N ALA A 184 -6.18 14.43 3.76
CA ALA A 184 -4.84 14.71 4.27
C ALA A 184 -4.63 16.20 4.55
N SER A 185 -5.10 17.10 3.67
CA SER A 185 -5.00 18.54 3.88
C SER A 185 -5.92 19.02 5.01
N MET A 186 -7.15 18.49 5.10
CA MET A 186 -8.09 18.79 6.19
C MET A 186 -7.56 18.36 7.57
N LEU A 187 -6.89 17.21 7.64
CA LEU A 187 -6.28 16.72 8.88
C LEU A 187 -4.91 17.35 9.18
N GLY A 188 -4.40 18.22 8.30
CA GLY A 188 -3.12 18.91 8.47
C GLY A 188 -1.91 18.00 8.40
N ILE A 189 -1.96 16.93 7.58
CA ILE A 189 -0.82 16.02 7.40
C ILE A 189 0.35 16.78 6.75
N PRO A 190 1.54 16.83 7.39
CA PRO A 190 2.72 17.44 6.79
C PRO A 190 3.10 16.75 5.47
N GLN A 191 3.48 17.53 4.46
CA GLN A 191 3.89 17.01 3.16
C GLN A 191 5.13 16.12 3.30
N GLY A 192 5.14 14.99 2.59
CA GLY A 192 6.25 14.05 2.61
C GLY A 192 6.39 13.25 3.92
N LEU A 193 5.50 13.43 4.92
CA LEU A 193 5.54 12.64 6.16
C LEU A 193 5.30 11.15 5.91
N ILE A 194 4.35 10.84 5.03
CA ILE A 194 3.85 9.48 4.78
C ILE A 194 4.08 9.12 3.31
N LEU A 195 4.56 7.90 3.06
CA LEU A 195 4.71 7.35 1.71
C LEU A 195 3.32 7.21 1.05
N GLY A 196 2.96 8.18 0.22
CA GLY A 196 1.56 8.27 -0.22
C GLY A 196 1.17 9.70 -0.56
N LEU A 197 1.57 10.61 0.31
CA LEU A 197 1.09 11.98 0.33
C LEU A 197 2.20 12.98 -0.04
#